data_AF-A0A2N9LM53-F1
#
_entry.id   AF-A0A2N9LM53-F1
#
_cell.length_a   1.000
_cell.length_b   1.000
_cell.length_c   1.000
_cell.angle_alpha   90.00
_cell.angle_beta   90.00
_cell.angle_gamma   90.00
#
_symmetry.space_group_name_H-M   'P 1'
#
loop_
_entity.id
_entity.type
_entity.pdbx_description
1 polymer ?
#
loop_
_entity_poly.entity_id
_entity_poly.type
_entity_poly.pdbx_seq_one_letter_code
_entity_poly.pdbx_strand_id
1 'polypeptide(L)'
;MTAGMAVLAGTLGVFTAGAVIVCNEGAVRVEVREKSNDGKHIHLILPAAIAPVAAFVIPRAKLHDARDKIRPWLPTIRAASIELARCADGPLVEVDSRHEHVRIFKLRGSVFIDVDTDEETVHVSFPLEAAADTVSQLAR
;
A
#
# COMPACT_ATOMS: atom_id res chain seq x y z
N MET A 1 24.40 27.15 -28.35
CA MET A 1 22.98 26.99 -28.71
C MET A 1 22.92 25.72 -29.56
N THR A 2 22.60 24.54 -29.03
CA THR A 2 21.27 23.91 -29.11
C THR A 2 21.25 22.55 -28.34
N ALA A 3 21.42 22.56 -27.01
CA ALA A 3 21.38 21.33 -26.19
C ALA A 3 20.23 21.29 -25.16
N GLY A 4 19.40 22.34 -25.08
CA GLY A 4 18.42 22.50 -23.99
C GLY A 4 16.98 22.07 -24.30
N MET A 5 16.63 21.78 -25.55
CA MET A 5 15.22 21.62 -25.96
C MET A 5 14.71 20.16 -26.01
N ALA A 6 15.59 19.15 -25.92
CA ALA A 6 15.17 17.74 -26.04
C ALA A 6 14.97 17.01 -24.70
N VAL A 7 15.52 17.52 -23.60
CA VAL A 7 15.47 16.83 -22.29
C VAL A 7 14.18 17.12 -21.51
N LEU A 8 13.50 18.25 -21.81
CA LEU A 8 12.26 18.64 -21.15
C LEU A 8 11.03 17.84 -21.58
N ALA A 9 11.06 17.19 -22.76
CA ALA A 9 9.96 16.34 -23.20
C ALA A 9 9.96 14.95 -22.54
N GLY A 10 11.14 14.46 -22.10
CA GLY A 10 11.28 13.14 -21.48
C GLY A 10 10.88 13.10 -20.00
N THR A 11 11.07 14.20 -19.27
CA THR A 11 10.72 14.28 -17.84
C THR A 11 9.23 14.55 -17.62
N LEU A 12 8.56 15.27 -18.53
CA LEU A 12 7.10 15.48 -18.46
C LEU A 12 6.29 14.21 -18.75
N GLY A 13 6.83 13.26 -19.55
CA GLY A 13 6.18 11.98 -19.82
C GLY A 13 6.13 11.03 -18.62
N VAL A 14 7.18 11.02 -17.79
CA VAL A 14 7.26 10.14 -16.60
C VAL A 14 6.36 10.65 -15.47
N PHE A 15 6.26 11.97 -15.28
CA PHE A 15 5.35 12.55 -14.29
C PHE A 15 3.87 12.43 -14.68
N THR A 16 3.54 12.57 -15.97
CA THR A 16 2.15 12.41 -16.43
C THR A 16 1.70 10.95 -16.44
N ALA A 17 2.56 10.01 -16.83
CA ALA A 17 2.25 8.57 -16.72
C ALA A 17 2.11 8.11 -15.26
N GLY A 18 3.00 8.56 -14.36
CA GLY A 18 2.93 8.24 -12.94
C GLY A 18 1.67 8.78 -12.25
N ALA A 19 1.23 10.01 -12.60
CA ALA A 19 -0.01 10.58 -12.08
C ALA A 19 -1.26 9.84 -12.59
N VAL A 20 -1.30 9.45 -13.86
CA VAL A 20 -2.45 8.74 -14.45
C VAL A 20 -2.63 7.33 -13.86
N ILE A 21 -1.54 6.61 -13.58
CA ILE A 21 -1.61 5.26 -12.98
C ILE A 21 -2.16 5.33 -11.55
N VAL A 22 -1.71 6.30 -10.75
CA VAL A 22 -2.25 6.54 -9.39
C VAL A 22 -3.72 6.96 -9.44
N CYS A 23 -4.12 7.73 -10.46
CA CYS A 23 -5.49 8.21 -10.60
C CYS A 23 -6.50 7.14 -11.03
N ASN A 24 -6.09 6.09 -11.76
CA ASN A 24 -7.02 5.08 -12.28
C ASN A 24 -7.05 3.78 -11.47
N GLU A 25 -5.89 3.33 -10.95
CA GLU A 25 -5.78 2.05 -10.22
C GLU A 25 -5.61 2.25 -8.71
N GLY A 26 -5.43 3.49 -8.26
CA GLY A 26 -5.14 3.84 -6.87
C GLY A 26 -3.66 3.69 -6.51
N ALA A 27 -3.32 4.09 -5.29
CA ALA A 27 -1.96 3.98 -4.75
C ALA A 27 -1.97 3.20 -3.44
N VAL A 28 -0.91 2.42 -3.24
CA VAL A 28 -0.55 1.91 -1.92
C VAL A 28 0.21 3.03 -1.21
N ARG A 29 -0.30 3.45 -0.06
CA ARG A 29 0.34 4.43 0.82
C ARG A 29 0.66 3.74 2.13
N VAL A 30 1.90 3.87 2.56
CA VAL A 30 2.37 3.46 3.89
C VAL A 30 3.09 4.65 4.47
N GLU A 31 2.57 5.16 5.57
CA GLU A 31 3.16 6.23 6.34
C GLU A 31 3.32 5.74 7.78
N VAL A 32 4.56 5.76 8.28
CA VAL A 32 4.89 5.39 9.64
C VAL A 32 5.65 6.55 10.25
N ARG A 33 5.16 7.00 11.41
CA ARG A 33 5.73 8.11 12.15
C ARG A 33 5.95 7.69 13.60
N GLU A 34 7.20 7.41 13.94
CA GLU A 34 7.61 7.22 15.33
C GLU A 34 7.59 8.57 16.08
N LYS A 35 7.08 8.59 17.32
CA LYS A 35 6.92 9.77 18.18
C LYS A 35 8.12 10.01 19.11
N SER A 36 9.30 9.52 18.74
CA SER A 36 10.56 9.66 19.49
C SER A 36 11.41 10.84 18.98
N ASN A 37 12.29 11.39 19.83
CA ASN A 37 13.17 12.54 19.49
C ASN A 37 14.18 12.27 18.34
N ASP A 38 14.36 11.01 17.92
CA ASP A 38 15.13 10.57 16.75
C ASP A 38 14.32 9.55 15.91
N GLY A 39 12.99 9.71 15.90
CA GLY A 39 12.06 8.76 15.29
C GLY A 39 12.21 8.65 13.77
N LYS A 40 12.08 7.44 13.24
CA LYS A 40 12.07 7.20 11.79
C LYS A 40 10.72 7.59 11.19
N HIS A 41 10.78 8.38 10.13
CA HIS A 41 9.64 8.72 9.29
C HIS A 41 9.75 7.94 7.98
N ILE A 42 8.81 7.04 7.75
CA ILE A 42 8.74 6.28 6.50
C ILE A 42 7.51 6.75 5.77
N HIS A 43 7.70 7.42 4.63
CA HIS A 43 6.61 7.72 3.70
C HIS A 43 6.87 6.99 2.39
N LEU A 44 6.05 6.00 2.12
CA LEU A 44 6.11 5.20 0.91
C LEU A 44 4.78 5.34 0.17
N ILE A 45 4.83 5.90 -1.04
CA ILE A 45 3.70 5.96 -1.95
C ILE A 45 4.11 5.21 -3.20
N LEU A 46 3.38 4.15 -3.51
CA LEU A 46 3.64 3.32 -4.68
C LEU A 46 2.35 3.19 -5.49
N PRO A 47 2.42 3.37 -6.83
CA PRO A 47 1.32 3.00 -7.70
C PRO A 47 0.96 1.53 -7.49
N ALA A 48 -0.35 1.25 -7.37
CA ALA A 48 -0.84 -0.08 -7.09
C ALA A 48 -0.39 -1.13 -8.13
N ALA A 49 -0.27 -0.73 -9.40
CA ALA A 49 0.27 -1.54 -10.49
C ALA A 49 1.67 -2.13 -10.23
N ILE A 50 2.48 -1.48 -9.38
CA ILE A 50 3.86 -1.88 -9.11
C ILE A 50 3.91 -2.88 -7.94
N ALA A 51 2.86 -3.01 -7.11
CA ALA A 51 2.84 -3.91 -5.96
C ALA A 51 3.21 -5.37 -6.31
N PRO A 52 2.70 -5.96 -7.42
CA PRO A 52 3.09 -7.31 -7.79
C PRO A 52 4.55 -7.41 -8.28
N VAL A 53 5.07 -6.34 -8.89
CA VAL A 53 6.44 -6.27 -9.41
C VAL A 53 7.46 -6.04 -8.28
N ALA A 54 7.06 -5.35 -7.20
CA ALA A 54 7.90 -5.07 -6.05
C ALA A 54 8.43 -6.36 -5.39
N ALA A 55 7.64 -7.45 -5.41
CA ALA A 55 8.06 -8.76 -4.91
C ALA A 55 9.30 -9.33 -5.64
N PHE A 56 9.56 -8.91 -6.89
CA PHE A 56 10.73 -9.34 -7.66
C PHE A 56 11.98 -8.50 -7.39
N VAL A 57 11.81 -7.26 -6.92
CA VAL A 57 12.90 -6.30 -6.68
C VAL A 57 13.46 -6.44 -5.26
N ILE A 58 12.65 -6.87 -4.30
CA ILE A 58 13.09 -7.07 -2.92
C ILE A 58 13.94 -8.36 -2.84
N PRO A 59 15.15 -8.32 -2.25
CA PRO A 59 16.01 -9.49 -2.14
C PRO A 59 15.30 -10.68 -1.48
N ARG A 60 15.27 -11.82 -2.18
CA ARG A 60 14.57 -13.04 -1.74
C ARG A 60 14.95 -13.50 -0.32
N ALA A 61 16.19 -13.27 0.10
CA ALA A 61 16.67 -13.61 1.44
C ALA A 61 15.94 -12.82 2.56
N LYS A 62 15.50 -11.59 2.29
CA LYS A 62 14.71 -10.78 3.24
C LYS A 62 13.20 -11.07 3.18
N LEU A 63 12.74 -11.69 2.10
CA LEU A 63 11.34 -12.06 1.90
C LEU A 63 11.03 -13.51 2.26
N HIS A 64 12.02 -14.39 2.39
CA HIS A 64 11.77 -15.83 2.58
C HIS A 64 10.90 -16.10 3.82
N ASP A 65 11.27 -15.52 4.96
CA ASP A 65 10.53 -15.68 6.21
C ASP A 65 9.13 -15.06 6.14
N ALA A 66 9.01 -13.88 5.51
CA ALA A 66 7.71 -13.22 5.35
C ALA A 66 6.80 -14.01 4.38
N ARG A 67 7.38 -14.56 3.31
CA ARG A 67 6.70 -15.38 2.31
C ARG A 67 6.21 -16.69 2.92
N ASP A 68 7.04 -17.38 3.69
CA ASP A 68 6.63 -18.64 4.33
C ASP A 68 5.53 -18.41 5.36
N LYS A 69 5.58 -17.29 6.09
CA LYS A 69 4.54 -16.90 7.04
C LYS A 69 3.24 -16.51 6.35
N ILE A 70 3.29 -15.81 5.22
CA ILE A 70 2.07 -15.32 4.53
C ILE A 70 1.44 -16.39 3.62
N ARG A 71 2.23 -17.36 3.11
CA ARG A 71 1.79 -18.37 2.14
C ARG A 71 0.50 -19.12 2.55
N PRO A 72 0.34 -19.58 3.81
CA PRO A 72 -0.89 -20.24 4.24
C PRO A 72 -2.13 -19.32 4.21
N TRP A 73 -1.91 -18.01 4.33
CA TRP A 73 -2.95 -16.99 4.39
C TRP A 73 -3.29 -16.40 3.03
N LEU A 74 -2.49 -16.63 1.99
CA LEU A 74 -2.75 -16.09 0.64
C LEU A 74 -4.17 -16.39 0.14
N PRO A 75 -4.72 -17.62 0.26
CA PRO A 75 -6.10 -17.87 -0.17
C PRO A 75 -7.12 -17.05 0.64
N THR A 76 -6.89 -16.91 1.95
CA THR A 76 -7.75 -16.14 2.85
C THR A 76 -7.70 -14.65 2.51
N ILE A 77 -6.51 -14.09 2.28
CA ILE A 77 -6.34 -12.68 1.90
C ILE A 77 -7.04 -12.43 0.56
N ARG A 78 -6.90 -13.33 -0.42
CA ARG A 78 -7.58 -13.21 -1.70
C ARG A 78 -9.11 -13.20 -1.54
N ALA A 79 -9.64 -14.15 -0.78
CA ALA A 79 -11.08 -14.23 -0.53
C ALA A 79 -11.59 -13.00 0.22
N ALA A 80 -10.87 -12.57 1.26
CA ALA A 80 -11.19 -11.37 2.03
C ALA A 80 -11.18 -10.12 1.14
N SER A 81 -10.19 -9.95 0.26
CA SER A 81 -10.13 -8.80 -0.65
C SER A 81 -11.33 -8.77 -1.61
N ILE A 82 -11.72 -9.92 -2.16
CA ILE A 82 -12.87 -10.03 -3.08
C ILE A 82 -14.19 -9.73 -2.37
N GLU A 83 -14.40 -10.30 -1.18
CA GLU A 83 -15.64 -10.08 -0.44
C GLU A 83 -15.73 -8.66 0.14
N LEU A 84 -14.62 -8.13 0.68
CA LEU A 84 -14.56 -6.74 1.14
C LEU A 84 -14.85 -5.76 0.00
N ALA A 85 -14.42 -6.05 -1.24
CA ALA A 85 -14.71 -5.18 -2.37
C ALA A 85 -16.22 -5.05 -2.66
N ARG A 86 -17.01 -6.09 -2.31
CA ARG A 86 -18.47 -6.12 -2.47
C ARG A 86 -19.23 -5.50 -1.30
N CYS A 87 -18.60 -5.35 -0.14
CA CYS A 87 -19.21 -4.71 1.02
C CYS A 87 -19.48 -3.22 0.75
N ALA A 88 -20.45 -2.64 1.48
CA ALA A 88 -20.63 -1.20 1.49
C ALA A 88 -19.40 -0.49 2.08
N ASP A 89 -19.23 0.80 1.77
CA ASP A 89 -18.24 1.63 2.44
C ASP A 89 -18.64 1.86 3.89
N GLY A 90 -17.67 1.86 4.80
CA GLY A 90 -17.92 1.97 6.23
C GLY A 90 -16.80 1.43 7.12
N PRO A 91 -16.95 1.59 8.45
CA PRO A 91 -16.00 1.05 9.42
C PRO A 91 -16.04 -0.49 9.44
N LEU A 92 -14.87 -1.10 9.53
CA LEU A 92 -14.70 -2.55 9.68
C LEU A 92 -14.27 -2.89 11.12
N VAL A 93 -13.30 -2.14 11.64
CA VAL A 93 -12.78 -2.28 13.00
C VAL A 93 -12.53 -0.89 13.56
N GLU A 94 -12.99 -0.66 14.79
CA GLU A 94 -12.67 0.55 15.55
C GLU A 94 -12.33 0.11 16.99
N VAL A 95 -11.11 0.38 17.40
CA VAL A 95 -10.63 0.15 18.76
C VAL A 95 -10.27 1.51 19.32
N ASP A 96 -10.95 1.90 20.40
CA ASP A 96 -10.67 3.15 21.09
C ASP A 96 -10.30 2.84 22.54
N SER A 97 -9.04 3.12 22.88
CA SER A 97 -8.47 2.88 24.20
C SER A 97 -7.62 4.07 24.64
N ARG A 98 -7.16 4.06 25.89
CA ARG A 98 -6.35 5.17 26.42
C ARG A 98 -4.97 5.32 25.78
N HIS A 99 -4.44 4.25 25.18
CA HIS A 99 -3.05 4.16 24.69
C HIS A 99 -2.95 3.81 23.21
N GLU A 100 -4.09 3.43 22.61
CA GLU A 100 -4.15 2.94 21.24
C GLU A 100 -5.52 3.27 20.65
N HIS A 101 -5.50 3.84 19.45
CA HIS A 101 -6.65 4.07 18.61
C HIS A 101 -6.42 3.40 17.26
N VAL A 102 -7.22 2.39 16.92
CA VAL A 102 -7.14 1.68 15.63
C VAL A 102 -8.43 1.87 14.88
N ARG A 103 -8.33 2.31 13.62
CA ARG A 103 -9.45 2.42 12.70
C ARG A 103 -9.12 1.69 11.42
N ILE A 104 -9.96 0.73 11.08
CA ILE A 104 -9.92 0.05 9.79
C ILE A 104 -11.25 0.31 9.11
N PHE A 105 -11.24 0.89 7.92
CA PHE A 105 -12.45 1.19 7.19
C PHE A 105 -12.27 0.99 5.69
N LYS A 106 -13.39 0.74 5.01
CA LYS A 106 -13.46 0.68 3.56
C LYS A 106 -14.03 1.98 3.02
N LEU A 107 -13.37 2.52 2.00
CA LEU A 107 -13.86 3.68 1.27
C LEU A 107 -13.47 3.57 -0.21
N ARG A 108 -14.44 3.68 -1.12
CA ARG A 108 -14.23 3.75 -2.58
C ARG A 108 -13.33 2.63 -3.15
N GLY A 109 -13.52 1.40 -2.68
CA GLY A 109 -12.77 0.22 -3.17
C GLY A 109 -11.37 0.06 -2.56
N SER A 110 -10.99 0.92 -1.63
CA SER A 110 -9.74 0.82 -0.87
C SER A 110 -10.02 0.54 0.60
N VAL A 111 -9.05 -0.10 1.26
CA VAL A 111 -9.00 -0.23 2.72
C VAL A 111 -8.01 0.78 3.27
N PHE A 112 -8.41 1.39 4.37
CA PHE A 112 -7.59 2.30 5.17
C PHE A 112 -7.42 1.68 6.54
N ILE A 113 -6.18 1.67 7.02
CA ILE A 113 -5.76 1.20 8.33
C ILE A 113 -5.01 2.37 8.96
N ASP A 114 -5.62 2.96 9.97
CA ASP A 114 -5.04 4.00 10.79
C ASP A 114 -4.81 3.43 12.18
N VAL A 115 -3.57 3.47 12.64
CA VAL A 115 -3.17 3.05 13.98
C VAL A 115 -2.46 4.23 14.61
N ASP A 116 -2.94 4.67 15.76
CA ASP A 116 -2.30 5.69 16.56
C ASP A 116 -2.06 5.14 17.97
N THR A 117 -0.79 4.96 18.33
CA THR A 117 -0.37 4.51 19.67
C THR A 117 0.44 5.60 20.36
N ASP A 118 0.80 5.41 21.63
CA ASP A 118 1.71 6.33 22.32
C ASP A 118 3.10 6.43 21.65
N GLU A 119 3.52 5.38 20.93
CA GLU A 119 4.85 5.28 20.33
C GLU A 119 4.90 5.71 18.87
N GLU A 120 3.85 5.42 18.08
CA GLU A 120 3.86 5.66 16.64
C GLU A 120 2.47 5.91 16.06
N THR A 121 2.46 6.55 14.89
CA THR A 121 1.27 6.69 14.05
C THR A 121 1.53 6.00 12.72
N VAL A 122 0.65 5.08 12.34
CA VAL A 122 0.74 4.29 11.11
C VAL A 122 -0.52 4.52 10.27
N HIS A 123 -0.32 4.94 9.03
CA HIS A 123 -1.37 5.07 8.04
C HIS A 123 -1.04 4.17 6.85
N VAL A 124 -1.89 3.19 6.62
CA VAL A 124 -1.78 2.29 5.48
C VAL A 124 -3.07 2.37 4.67
N SER A 125 -2.95 2.61 3.37
CA SER A 125 -4.08 2.51 2.46
C SER A 125 -3.71 1.72 1.22
N PHE A 126 -4.60 0.85 0.75
CA PHE A 126 -4.39 0.11 -0.49
C PHE A 126 -5.71 -0.22 -1.20
N PRO A 127 -5.72 -0.27 -2.54
CA PRO A 127 -6.84 -0.77 -3.32
C PRO A 127 -7.04 -2.28 -3.11
N LEU A 128 -8.28 -2.72 -2.92
CA LEU A 128 -8.61 -4.14 -2.69
C LEU A 128 -8.29 -5.02 -3.91
N GLU A 129 -8.48 -4.49 -5.12
CA GLU A 129 -8.17 -5.18 -6.38
C GLU A 129 -6.66 -5.44 -6.51
N ALA A 130 -5.85 -4.43 -6.24
CA ALA A 130 -4.39 -4.56 -6.26
C ALA A 130 -3.88 -5.59 -5.24
N ALA A 131 -4.51 -5.66 -4.06
CA ALA A 131 -4.20 -6.68 -3.07
C ALA A 131 -4.54 -8.10 -3.58
N ALA A 132 -5.72 -8.28 -4.18
CA ALA A 132 -6.14 -9.57 -4.75
C ALA A 132 -5.22 -10.03 -5.90
N ASP A 133 -4.80 -9.10 -6.76
CA ASP A 133 -3.89 -9.36 -7.88
C ASP A 133 -2.49 -9.73 -7.39
N THR A 134 -1.95 -8.96 -6.45
CA THR A 134 -0.64 -9.22 -5.85
C THR A 134 -0.60 -10.62 -5.21
N VAL A 135 -1.64 -10.98 -4.46
CA VAL A 135 -1.76 -12.30 -3.84
C VAL A 135 -1.85 -13.41 -4.89
N SER A 136 -2.59 -13.19 -5.97
CA SER A 136 -2.73 -14.17 -7.05
C SER A 136 -1.39 -14.40 -7.78
N GLN A 137 -0.51 -13.40 -7.83
CA GLN A 137 0.85 -13.56 -8.36
C GLN A 137 1.80 -14.26 -7.39
N LEU A 138 1.67 -13.98 -6.09
CA LEU A 138 2.48 -14.63 -5.04
C LEU A 138 2.12 -16.11 -4.81
N ALA A 139 0.89 -16.51 -5.15
CA ALA A 139 0.42 -17.88 -5.03
C ALA A 139 0.85 -18.80 -6.19
N ARG A 140 1.41 -18.25 -7.28
CA ARG A 140 2.01 -19.02 -8.38
C ARG A 140 3.40 -19.53 -8.00
#